data_AF-A0A1V9YP72-F1
#
_entry.id   AF-A0A1V9YP72-F1
#
_cell.length_a   1.000
_cell.length_b   1.000
_cell.length_c   1.000
_cell.angle_alpha   90.00
_cell.angle_beta   90.00
_cell.angle_gamma   90.00
#
_symmetry.space_group_name_H-M   'P 1'
#
loop_
_entity.id
_entity.type
_entity.pdbx_description
1 polymer ?
#
loop_
_entity_poly.entity_id
_entity_poly.type
_entity_poly.pdbx_seq_one_letter_code
_entity_poly.pdbx_strand_id
1 'polypeptide(L)'
;MFAKAHLVRNMFGVCFCEVLLCVVLFVMGVAMTKSTHYRLALGPRFATIAGGFIFVGICYGLTAIVAYCGSKHHNKFLLLVHLGGITSLATFQALIAFSGLLHAVPDYSYSFQDVCLTNSLLNNASNVQTCTPYFESDLYNQLRASWRSYYSDNVADQTQSMNDSRPLTSSDSTPRQLCSRNKGTNYPGTPLCYTESDKACAFDEPIGSCGVTGAGALSKGCASAFHYYHASTLYTICLIVLILLAFPIIGGCTTLCLCFKRKEEDVIPTNLRISVRPAQHTKVYCRADVEKAEAEF
;
A
#
# COMPACT_ATOMS: atom_id res chain seq x y z
N MET A 1 14.44 -35.12 8.50
CA MET A 1 15.06 -34.18 9.47
C MET A 1 16.03 -33.28 8.69
N PHE A 2 15.78 -31.97 8.54
CA PHE A 2 16.64 -31.10 7.72
C PHE A 2 18.01 -30.87 8.37
N ALA A 3 19.11 -30.97 7.62
CA ALA A 3 20.44 -30.67 8.16
C ALA A 3 20.57 -29.18 8.55
N LYS A 4 21.33 -28.89 9.62
CA LYS A 4 21.49 -27.52 10.17
C LYS A 4 22.05 -26.55 9.12
N ALA A 5 23.02 -27.01 8.32
CA ALA A 5 23.60 -26.23 7.23
C ALA A 5 22.57 -25.78 6.20
N HIS A 6 21.58 -26.63 5.87
CA HIS A 6 20.52 -26.25 4.94
C HIS A 6 19.58 -25.19 5.53
N LEU A 7 19.24 -25.27 6.82
CA LEU A 7 18.39 -24.26 7.46
C LEU A 7 19.06 -22.89 7.54
N VAL A 8 20.36 -22.84 7.85
CA VAL A 8 21.12 -21.58 7.84
C VAL A 8 21.21 -21.00 6.43
N ARG A 9 21.46 -21.84 5.41
CA ARG A 9 21.44 -21.41 4.01
C ARG A 9 20.08 -20.88 3.58
N ASN A 10 19.00 -21.56 3.97
CA ASN A 10 17.64 -21.11 3.68
C ASN A 10 17.35 -19.77 4.34
N MET A 11 17.89 -19.51 5.53
CA MET A 11 17.73 -18.22 6.20
C MET A 11 18.36 -17.06 5.42
N PHE A 12 19.52 -17.27 4.77
CA PHE A 12 20.07 -16.24 3.88
C PHE A 12 19.14 -15.97 2.69
N GLY A 13 18.50 -17.01 2.14
CA GLY A 13 17.46 -16.87 1.13
C GLY A 13 16.26 -16.07 1.63
N VAL A 14 15.81 -16.35 2.86
CA VAL A 14 14.73 -15.58 3.53
C VAL A 14 15.12 -14.11 3.69
N CYS A 15 16.31 -13.81 4.21
CA CYS A 15 16.80 -12.44 4.33
C CYS A 15 16.83 -11.71 2.98
N PHE A 16 17.26 -12.39 1.91
CA PHE A 16 17.25 -11.83 0.56
C PHE A 16 15.83 -11.53 0.08
N CYS A 17 14.88 -12.45 0.28
CA CYS A 17 13.47 -12.22 -0.06
C CYS A 17 12.85 -11.07 0.76
N GLU A 18 13.19 -10.94 2.04
CA GLU A 18 12.73 -9.83 2.89
C GLU A 18 13.29 -8.47 2.41
N VAL A 19 14.56 -8.43 2.00
CA VAL A 19 15.16 -7.21 1.40
C VAL A 19 14.49 -6.88 0.06
N LEU A 20 14.23 -7.88 -0.79
CA LEU A 20 13.51 -7.67 -2.04
C LEU A 20 12.09 -7.13 -1.76
N LEU A 21 11.38 -7.70 -0.80
CA LEU A 21 10.06 -7.24 -0.37
C LEU A 21 10.09 -5.81 0.16
N CYS A 22 11.09 -5.46 0.96
CA CYS A 22 11.36 -4.10 1.43
C CYS A 22 11.46 -3.11 0.26
N VAL A 23 12.30 -3.41 -0.73
CA VAL A 23 12.49 -2.55 -1.91
C VAL A 23 11.20 -2.41 -2.71
N VAL A 24 10.51 -3.51 -2.97
CA VAL A 24 9.26 -3.53 -3.74
C VAL A 24 8.18 -2.69 -3.07
N LEU A 25 7.92 -2.90 -1.77
CA LEU A 25 6.90 -2.15 -1.03
C LEU A 25 7.27 -0.67 -0.89
N PHE A 26 8.54 -0.36 -0.66
CA PHE A 26 9.02 1.02 -0.59
C PHE A 26 8.83 1.75 -1.92
N VAL A 27 9.26 1.16 -3.03
CA VAL A 27 9.13 1.76 -4.36
C VAL A 27 7.66 1.93 -4.74
N MET A 28 6.81 0.93 -4.50
CA MET A 28 5.36 1.04 -4.72
C MET A 28 4.76 2.18 -3.89
N GLY A 29 5.05 2.25 -2.59
CA GLY A 29 4.54 3.30 -1.72
C GLY A 29 4.99 4.71 -2.14
N VAL A 30 6.25 4.88 -2.55
CA VAL A 30 6.76 6.16 -3.08
C VAL A 30 6.09 6.51 -4.41
N ALA A 31 5.95 5.56 -5.33
CA ALA A 31 5.30 5.77 -6.63
C ALA A 31 3.83 6.19 -6.44
N MET A 32 3.11 5.54 -5.52
CA MET A 32 1.75 5.92 -5.15
C MET A 32 1.71 7.33 -4.55
N THR A 33 2.59 7.64 -3.59
CA THR A 33 2.62 8.96 -2.93
C THR A 33 2.89 10.12 -3.90
N LYS A 34 3.72 9.88 -4.92
CA LYS A 34 4.01 10.88 -5.96
C LYS A 34 2.88 11.08 -6.96
N SER A 35 1.92 10.17 -7.04
CA SER A 35 0.85 10.25 -8.03
C SER A 35 -0.30 11.14 -7.55
N THR A 36 -0.25 12.42 -7.94
CA THR A 36 -1.27 13.43 -7.62
C THR A 36 -2.66 13.01 -8.05
N HIS A 37 -2.80 12.40 -9.24
CA HIS A 37 -4.09 11.98 -9.78
C HIS A 37 -4.77 10.91 -8.93
N TYR A 38 -4.03 9.91 -8.43
CA TYR A 38 -4.60 8.87 -7.56
C TYR A 38 -5.02 9.44 -6.21
N ARG A 39 -4.23 10.35 -5.64
CA ARG A 39 -4.57 11.02 -4.37
C ARG A 39 -5.84 11.86 -4.49
N LEU A 40 -6.05 12.53 -5.61
CA LEU A 40 -7.28 13.29 -5.86
C LEU A 40 -8.47 12.37 -6.15
N ALA A 41 -8.27 11.29 -6.91
CA ALA A 41 -9.35 10.41 -7.35
C ALA A 41 -9.89 9.48 -6.26
N LEU A 42 -8.99 8.96 -5.41
CA LEU A 42 -9.29 7.99 -4.34
C LEU A 42 -9.26 8.63 -2.95
N GLY A 43 -8.97 9.93 -2.89
CA GLY A 43 -9.00 10.72 -1.66
C GLY A 43 -7.84 10.48 -0.70
N PRO A 44 -7.93 11.02 0.53
CA PRO A 44 -6.84 10.98 1.52
C PRO A 44 -6.50 9.57 1.99
N ARG A 45 -7.43 8.63 1.91
CA ARG A 45 -7.23 7.22 2.32
C ARG A 45 -6.15 6.53 1.49
N PHE A 46 -6.03 6.90 0.21
CA PHE A 46 -4.97 6.43 -0.67
C PHE A 46 -3.57 6.79 -0.15
N ALA A 47 -3.41 8.00 0.39
CA ALA A 47 -2.14 8.44 0.97
C ALA A 47 -1.77 7.63 2.22
N THR A 48 -2.75 7.25 3.05
CA THR A 48 -2.52 6.37 4.20
C THR A 48 -2.04 4.98 3.79
N ILE A 49 -2.63 4.40 2.74
CA ILE A 49 -2.21 3.09 2.20
C ILE A 49 -0.77 3.18 1.66
N ALA A 50 -0.48 4.20 0.85
CA ALA A 50 0.85 4.43 0.29
C ALA A 50 1.91 4.61 1.39
N GLY A 51 1.63 5.44 2.40
CA GLY A 51 2.48 5.61 3.57
C GLY A 51 2.68 4.32 4.36
N GLY A 52 1.63 3.51 4.48
CA GLY A 52 1.69 2.18 5.08
C GLY A 52 2.67 1.25 4.36
N PHE A 53 2.67 1.22 3.03
CA PHE A 53 3.64 0.43 2.26
C PHE A 53 5.08 0.91 2.43
N ILE A 54 5.31 2.22 2.49
CA ILE A 54 6.64 2.79 2.78
C ILE A 54 7.13 2.34 4.16
N PHE A 55 6.29 2.51 5.18
CA PHE A 55 6.62 2.15 6.56
C PHE A 55 6.93 0.66 6.71
N VAL A 56 6.02 -0.20 6.24
CA VAL A 56 6.20 -1.66 6.30
C VAL A 56 7.43 -2.10 5.50
N GLY A 57 7.68 -1.50 4.33
CA GLY A 57 8.87 -1.75 3.52
C GLY A 57 10.16 -1.53 4.31
N ILE A 58 10.32 -0.36 4.92
CA ILE A 58 11.51 -0.03 5.74
C ILE A 58 11.66 -1.02 6.91
N CYS A 59 10.56 -1.35 7.59
CA CYS A 59 10.60 -2.28 8.71
C CYS A 59 11.03 -3.69 8.29
N TYR A 60 10.64 -4.19 7.11
CA TYR A 60 11.13 -5.47 6.60
C TYR A 60 12.66 -5.48 6.41
N GLY A 61 13.23 -4.36 5.95
CA GLY A 61 14.70 -4.23 5.86
C GLY A 61 15.39 -4.37 7.22
N LEU A 62 14.83 -3.76 8.27
CA LEU A 62 15.34 -3.88 9.63
C LEU A 62 15.20 -5.30 10.18
N THR A 63 14.04 -5.96 9.97
CA THR A 63 13.85 -7.35 10.41
C THR A 63 14.80 -8.31 9.70
N ALA A 64 15.10 -8.07 8.41
CA ALA A 64 16.05 -8.89 7.65
C ALA A 64 17.46 -8.83 8.25
N ILE A 65 17.91 -7.65 8.73
CA ILE A 65 19.19 -7.50 9.43
C ILE A 65 19.18 -8.30 10.73
N VAL A 66 18.10 -8.24 11.51
CA VAL A 66 17.95 -9.01 12.76
C VAL A 66 18.01 -10.51 12.49
N ALA A 67 17.32 -10.99 11.45
CA ALA A 67 17.37 -12.37 10.99
C ALA A 67 18.79 -12.81 10.59
N TYR A 68 19.49 -11.97 9.82
CA TYR A 68 20.86 -12.23 9.40
C TYR A 68 21.80 -12.34 10.61
N CYS A 69 21.74 -11.39 11.54
CA CYS A 69 22.54 -11.43 12.77
C CYS A 69 22.20 -12.63 13.67
N GLY A 70 20.91 -12.91 13.87
CA GLY A 70 20.45 -14.04 14.69
C GLY A 70 20.80 -15.41 14.10
N SER A 71 20.83 -15.51 12.77
CA SER A 71 21.24 -16.72 12.07
C SER A 71 22.76 -16.91 12.11
N LYS A 72 23.54 -15.86 11.80
CA LYS A 72 25.01 -15.87 11.79
C LYS A 72 25.63 -16.11 13.17
N HIS A 73 25.16 -15.41 14.19
CA HIS A 73 25.72 -15.49 15.56
C HIS A 73 25.10 -16.58 16.42
N HIS A 74 24.27 -17.42 15.83
CA HIS A 74 23.54 -18.43 16.56
C HIS A 74 22.71 -17.91 17.75
N ASN A 75 22.29 -16.64 17.73
CA ASN A 75 21.52 -16.01 18.81
C ASN A 75 20.02 -16.30 18.70
N LYS A 76 19.46 -17.05 19.65
CA LYS A 76 18.04 -17.43 19.70
C LYS A 76 17.10 -16.25 20.01
N PHE A 77 17.52 -15.33 20.87
CA PHE A 77 16.73 -14.14 21.18
C PHE A 77 16.49 -13.30 19.93
N LEU A 78 17.53 -13.05 19.13
CA LEU A 78 17.38 -12.31 17.85
C LEU A 78 16.46 -13.04 16.86
N LEU A 79 16.50 -14.37 16.80
CA LEU A 79 15.55 -15.13 15.96
C LEU A 79 14.10 -15.03 16.46
N LEU A 80 13.87 -14.99 17.77
CA LEU A 80 12.53 -14.76 18.33
C LEU A 80 12.04 -13.34 18.05
N VAL A 81 12.93 -12.34 18.15
CA VAL A 81 12.62 -10.96 17.76
C VAL A 81 12.27 -10.88 16.28
N HIS A 82 13.02 -11.57 15.41
CA HIS A 82 12.68 -11.68 13.99
C HIS A 82 11.31 -12.34 13.78
N LEU A 83 11.02 -13.46 14.44
CA LEU A 83 9.73 -14.16 14.31
C LEU A 83 8.55 -13.27 14.74
N GLY A 84 8.68 -12.54 15.85
CA GLY A 84 7.66 -11.60 16.30
C GLY A 84 7.49 -10.41 15.35
N GLY A 85 8.62 -9.86 14.88
CA GLY A 85 8.65 -8.77 13.91
C GLY A 85 8.00 -9.15 12.58
N ILE A 86 8.40 -10.28 11.99
CA ILE A 86 7.88 -10.73 10.69
C ILE A 86 6.38 -11.05 10.76
N THR A 87 5.91 -11.64 11.88
CA THR A 87 4.48 -11.91 12.09
C THR A 87 3.66 -10.62 12.18
N SER A 88 4.17 -9.64 12.93
CA SER A 88 3.52 -8.33 13.08
C SER A 88 3.49 -7.59 11.74
N LEU A 89 4.60 -7.56 11.01
CA LEU A 89 4.68 -6.90 9.70
C LEU A 89 3.81 -7.58 8.65
N ALA A 90 3.75 -8.91 8.62
CA ALA A 90 2.85 -9.64 7.73
C ALA A 90 1.39 -9.31 8.01
N THR A 91 1.02 -9.19 9.29
CA THR A 91 -0.33 -8.79 9.70
C THR A 91 -0.64 -7.35 9.24
N PHE A 92 0.27 -6.39 9.48
CA PHE A 92 0.10 -5.02 9.02
C PHE A 92 0.02 -4.92 7.49
N GLN A 93 0.89 -5.63 6.76
CA GLN A 93 0.85 -5.69 5.30
C GLN A 93 -0.51 -6.21 4.80
N ALA A 94 -1.02 -7.29 5.40
CA ALA A 94 -2.32 -7.85 5.06
C ALA A 94 -3.45 -6.83 5.31
N LEU A 95 -3.45 -6.17 6.47
CA LEU A 95 -4.46 -5.17 6.82
C LEU A 95 -4.43 -3.96 5.88
N ILE A 96 -3.25 -3.43 5.54
CA ILE A 96 -3.10 -2.29 4.62
C ILE A 96 -3.57 -2.67 3.22
N ALA A 97 -3.14 -3.84 2.72
CA ALA A 97 -3.52 -4.29 1.38
C ALA A 97 -5.03 -4.59 1.31
N PHE A 98 -5.61 -5.22 2.34
CA PHE A 98 -7.04 -5.49 2.41
C PHE A 98 -7.86 -4.19 2.52
N SER A 99 -7.43 -3.23 3.33
CA SER A 99 -8.04 -1.89 3.37
C SER A 99 -8.00 -1.22 2.00
N GLY A 100 -6.90 -1.33 1.27
CA GLY A 100 -6.80 -0.84 -0.12
C GLY A 100 -7.76 -1.52 -1.08
N LEU A 101 -7.96 -2.84 -0.97
CA LEU A 101 -8.96 -3.56 -1.77
C LEU A 101 -10.39 -3.09 -1.48
N LEU A 102 -10.73 -2.90 -0.20
CA LEU A 102 -12.05 -2.39 0.18
C LEU A 102 -12.29 -0.97 -0.36
N HIS A 103 -11.24 -0.14 -0.40
CA HIS A 103 -11.33 1.21 -0.96
C HIS A 103 -11.33 1.27 -2.49
N ALA A 104 -10.92 0.19 -3.17
CA ALA A 104 -11.05 0.10 -4.62
C ALA A 104 -12.49 -0.22 -5.06
N VAL A 105 -13.37 -0.65 -4.14
CA VAL A 105 -14.78 -0.88 -4.42
C VAL A 105 -15.53 0.45 -4.38
N PRO A 106 -16.26 0.84 -5.44
CA PRO A 106 -17.01 2.09 -5.44
C PRO A 106 -18.24 1.99 -4.54
N ASP A 107 -18.62 3.12 -3.91
CA ASP A 107 -19.85 3.21 -3.10
C ASP A 107 -21.12 2.96 -3.92
N TYR A 108 -21.08 3.30 -5.21
CA TYR A 108 -22.15 3.08 -6.18
C TYR A 108 -21.68 2.11 -7.26
N SER A 109 -22.51 1.15 -7.66
CA SER A 109 -22.15 0.21 -8.71
C SER A 109 -21.85 0.93 -10.03
N TYR A 110 -20.89 0.43 -10.80
CA TYR A 110 -20.52 1.05 -12.09
C TYR A 110 -21.70 1.15 -13.06
N SER A 111 -22.62 0.18 -13.04
CA SER A 111 -23.85 0.23 -13.83
C SER A 111 -24.76 1.39 -13.42
N PHE A 112 -24.85 1.70 -12.12
CA PHE A 112 -25.62 2.83 -11.62
C PHE A 112 -24.97 4.16 -11.99
N GLN A 113 -23.64 4.26 -11.84
CA GLN A 113 -22.88 5.43 -12.25
C GLN A 113 -23.09 5.73 -13.74
N ASP A 114 -22.99 4.71 -14.61
CA ASP A 114 -23.19 4.86 -16.05
C ASP A 114 -24.58 5.38 -16.41
N VAL A 115 -25.62 4.92 -15.69
CA VAL A 115 -27.01 5.38 -15.86
C VAL A 115 -27.10 6.87 -15.48
N CYS A 116 -26.54 7.27 -14.34
CA CYS A 116 -26.55 8.66 -13.91
C CYS A 116 -25.70 9.58 -14.81
N LEU A 117 -24.66 9.06 -15.45
CA LEU A 117 -23.79 9.80 -16.35
C LEU A 117 -24.28 9.85 -17.81
N THR A 118 -25.44 9.26 -18.12
CA THR A 118 -26.02 9.26 -19.48
C THR A 118 -26.94 10.46 -19.69
N ASN A 119 -26.72 11.20 -20.78
CA ASN A 119 -27.41 12.48 -21.06
C ASN A 119 -28.95 12.37 -21.15
N SER A 120 -29.49 11.37 -21.83
CA SER A 120 -30.96 11.18 -21.94
C SER A 120 -31.65 11.05 -20.58
N LEU A 121 -30.94 10.52 -19.58
CA LEU A 121 -31.49 10.25 -18.26
C LEU A 121 -31.40 11.48 -17.35
N LEU A 122 -30.38 12.32 -17.52
CA LEU A 122 -30.26 13.62 -16.83
C LEU A 122 -31.38 14.60 -17.18
N ASN A 123 -31.97 14.50 -18.37
CA ASN A 123 -33.08 15.36 -18.78
C ASN A 123 -34.44 14.91 -18.24
N ASN A 124 -34.51 13.77 -17.53
CA ASN A 124 -35.74 13.27 -16.92
C ASN A 124 -35.75 13.54 -15.41
N ALA A 125 -36.72 14.34 -14.93
CA ALA A 125 -36.82 14.75 -13.54
C ALA A 125 -36.84 13.60 -12.52
N SER A 126 -37.43 12.44 -12.87
CA SER A 126 -37.46 11.28 -11.96
C SER A 126 -36.08 10.64 -11.78
N ASN A 127 -35.28 10.62 -12.84
CA ASN A 127 -33.94 10.04 -12.82
C ASN A 127 -32.95 10.97 -12.14
N VAL A 128 -33.13 12.30 -12.30
CA VAL A 128 -32.36 13.30 -11.56
C VAL A 128 -32.46 13.06 -10.06
N GLN A 129 -33.67 12.87 -9.52
CA GLN A 129 -33.87 12.59 -8.10
C GLN A 129 -33.19 11.30 -7.64
N THR A 130 -33.19 10.26 -8.49
CA THR A 130 -32.53 8.99 -8.18
C THR A 130 -31.00 9.13 -8.17
N CYS A 131 -30.46 10.01 -9.01
CA CYS A 131 -29.02 10.23 -9.16
C CYS A 131 -28.46 11.35 -8.26
N THR A 132 -29.31 12.17 -7.63
CA THR A 132 -28.92 13.19 -6.65
C THR A 132 -27.92 12.68 -5.60
N PRO A 133 -28.14 11.55 -4.90
CA PRO A 133 -27.19 11.08 -3.88
C PRO A 133 -25.81 10.73 -4.46
N TYR A 134 -25.74 10.31 -5.73
CA TYR A 134 -24.46 10.09 -6.40
C TYR A 134 -23.75 11.40 -6.71
N PHE A 135 -24.45 12.41 -7.23
CA PHE A 135 -23.86 13.71 -7.52
C PHE A 135 -23.45 14.51 -6.28
N GLU A 136 -24.10 14.27 -5.15
CA GLU A 136 -23.74 14.85 -3.85
C GLU A 136 -22.68 14.04 -3.11
N SER A 137 -22.27 12.87 -3.64
CA SER A 137 -21.30 11.99 -2.97
C SER A 137 -19.86 12.53 -3.00
N ASP A 138 -19.10 12.20 -1.96
CA ASP A 138 -17.66 12.48 -1.89
C ASP A 138 -16.89 11.86 -3.06
N LEU A 139 -17.28 10.64 -3.46
CA LEU A 139 -16.71 9.92 -4.59
C LEU A 139 -16.78 10.76 -5.87
N TYR A 140 -17.97 11.29 -6.17
CA TYR A 140 -18.18 12.11 -7.35
C TYR A 140 -17.38 13.42 -7.29
N ASN A 141 -17.36 14.09 -6.13
CA ASN A 141 -16.58 15.31 -5.93
C ASN A 141 -15.07 15.08 -6.11
N GLN A 142 -14.55 13.95 -5.62
CA GLN A 142 -13.14 13.55 -5.79
C GLN A 142 -12.80 13.22 -7.26
N LEU A 143 -13.68 12.49 -7.94
CA LEU A 143 -13.53 12.22 -9.38
C LEU A 143 -13.54 13.50 -10.20
N ARG A 144 -14.39 14.45 -9.84
CA ARG A 144 -14.40 15.76 -10.47
C ARG A 144 -13.13 16.56 -10.23
N ALA A 145 -12.65 16.61 -8.99
CA ALA A 145 -11.44 17.32 -8.63
C ALA A 145 -10.20 16.73 -9.32
N SER A 146 -10.08 15.39 -9.33
CA SER A 146 -9.00 14.67 -9.99
C SER A 146 -9.01 14.86 -11.50
N TRP A 147 -10.20 14.80 -12.11
CA TRP A 147 -10.35 15.08 -13.53
C TRP A 147 -9.94 16.51 -13.88
N ARG A 148 -10.41 17.52 -13.13
CA ARG A 148 -10.04 18.92 -13.36
C ARG A 148 -8.54 19.16 -13.24
N SER A 149 -7.90 18.57 -12.24
CA SER A 149 -6.44 18.63 -12.09
C SER A 149 -5.73 17.96 -13.26
N TYR A 150 -6.22 16.82 -13.73
CA TYR A 150 -5.64 16.15 -14.88
C TYR A 150 -5.82 17.01 -16.15
N TYR A 151 -6.99 17.59 -16.36
CA TYR A 151 -7.26 18.49 -17.48
C TYR A 151 -6.33 19.71 -17.43
N SER A 152 -6.20 20.39 -16.29
CA SER A 152 -5.33 21.56 -16.15
C SER A 152 -3.86 21.24 -16.44
N ASP A 153 -3.39 20.06 -16.06
CA ASP A 153 -2.00 19.64 -16.27
C ASP A 153 -1.70 19.33 -17.75
N ASN A 154 -2.72 19.01 -18.56
CA ASN A 154 -2.56 18.56 -19.94
C ASN A 154 -3.02 19.57 -21.01
N VAL A 155 -3.69 20.66 -20.62
CA VAL A 155 -4.07 21.72 -21.56
C VAL A 155 -2.85 22.60 -21.87
N ALA A 156 -2.54 22.75 -23.16
CA ALA A 156 -1.40 23.54 -23.64
C ALA A 156 -1.50 25.04 -23.32
N ASP A 157 -2.70 25.56 -23.05
CA ASP A 157 -2.97 26.96 -22.73
C ASP A 157 -3.57 27.11 -21.31
N GLN A 158 -2.72 27.46 -20.34
CA GLN A 158 -3.11 27.62 -18.93
C GLN A 158 -4.22 28.67 -18.72
N THR A 159 -4.40 29.62 -19.65
CA THR A 159 -5.43 30.66 -19.52
C THR A 159 -6.86 30.11 -19.59
N GLN A 160 -7.07 28.94 -20.22
CA GLN A 160 -8.38 28.28 -20.26
C GLN A 160 -8.75 27.61 -18.93
N SER A 161 -7.77 27.13 -18.16
CA SER A 161 -8.02 26.46 -16.87
C SER A 161 -8.43 27.40 -15.73
N MET A 162 -8.01 28.68 -15.77
CA MET A 162 -8.26 29.63 -14.68
C MET A 162 -9.71 30.13 -14.61
N ASN A 163 -10.45 30.15 -15.72
CA ASN A 163 -11.85 30.59 -15.72
C ASN A 163 -12.84 29.53 -15.18
N ASP A 164 -12.41 28.28 -15.01
CA ASP A 164 -13.27 27.12 -14.70
C ASP A 164 -13.20 26.67 -13.21
N SER A 165 -12.41 27.37 -12.39
CA SER A 165 -12.19 27.04 -10.98
C SER A 165 -13.18 27.67 -10.00
N ARG A 166 -14.23 28.35 -10.48
CA ARG A 166 -15.30 28.85 -9.60
C ARG A 166 -16.11 27.69 -9.01
N PRO A 167 -16.41 27.69 -7.69
CA PRO A 167 -17.38 26.76 -7.12
C PRO A 167 -18.72 26.92 -7.83
N LEU A 168 -19.31 25.82 -8.28
CA LEU A 168 -20.69 25.82 -8.77
C LEU A 168 -21.60 26.09 -7.58
N THR A 169 -21.98 27.35 -7.41
CA THR A 169 -23.12 27.72 -6.60
C THR A 169 -24.37 27.14 -7.27
N SER A 170 -25.24 26.51 -6.48
CA SER A 170 -26.45 25.79 -6.92
C SER A 170 -27.50 26.65 -7.64
N SER A 171 -27.18 27.90 -7.97
CA SER A 171 -28.07 28.90 -8.57
C SER A 171 -27.57 29.42 -9.93
N ASP A 172 -26.39 29.05 -10.40
CA ASP A 172 -25.86 29.58 -11.66
C ASP A 172 -26.25 28.71 -12.85
N SER A 173 -27.08 29.28 -13.73
CA SER A 173 -27.23 28.89 -15.12
C SER A 173 -25.86 28.95 -15.80
N THR A 174 -25.10 27.87 -15.71
CA THR A 174 -23.70 27.85 -16.07
C THR A 174 -23.53 28.11 -17.57
N PRO A 175 -22.62 29.03 -17.98
CA PRO A 175 -22.34 29.24 -19.38
C PRO A 175 -21.78 27.95 -19.99
N ARG A 176 -22.37 27.55 -21.13
CA ARG A 176 -21.99 26.37 -21.90
C ARG A 176 -20.49 26.38 -22.19
N GLN A 177 -19.76 25.42 -21.63
CA GLN A 177 -18.35 25.24 -21.94
C GLN A 177 -18.23 24.55 -23.32
N LEU A 178 -17.67 25.26 -24.29
CA LEU A 178 -17.39 24.74 -25.63
C LEU A 178 -16.15 23.85 -25.55
N CYS A 179 -16.30 22.58 -25.93
CA CYS A 179 -15.21 21.61 -25.82
C CYS A 179 -14.20 21.80 -26.95
N SER A 180 -12.92 21.87 -26.57
CA SER A 180 -11.83 22.25 -27.46
C SER A 180 -11.65 21.21 -28.56
N ARG A 181 -11.75 21.64 -29.83
CA ARG A 181 -11.73 20.76 -31.01
C ARG A 181 -10.32 20.38 -31.48
N ASN A 182 -9.29 20.64 -30.68
CA ASN A 182 -7.90 20.49 -31.09
C ASN A 182 -7.44 19.03 -31.07
N LYS A 183 -7.30 18.46 -32.27
CA LYS A 183 -6.94 17.05 -32.57
C LYS A 183 -5.53 16.59 -32.16
N GLY A 184 -4.72 17.42 -31.50
CA GLY A 184 -3.26 17.21 -31.40
C GLY A 184 -2.73 16.65 -30.07
N THR A 185 -3.50 16.72 -28.99
CA THR A 185 -3.04 16.43 -27.61
C THR A 185 -4.06 15.59 -26.85
N ASN A 186 -4.75 14.69 -27.55
CA ASN A 186 -5.79 13.87 -26.96
C ASN A 186 -5.22 12.87 -25.96
N TYR A 187 -6.00 12.59 -24.91
CA TYR A 187 -5.76 11.52 -23.95
C TYR A 187 -5.35 10.19 -24.61
N PRO A 188 -4.55 9.34 -23.95
CA PRO A 188 -4.47 7.94 -24.36
C PRO A 188 -5.88 7.34 -24.35
N GLY A 189 -6.32 6.82 -25.48
CA GLY A 189 -7.67 6.28 -25.63
C GLY A 189 -7.92 5.16 -24.62
N THR A 190 -8.94 5.31 -23.78
CA THR A 190 -9.47 4.24 -22.93
C THR A 190 -10.65 3.59 -23.66
N PRO A 191 -10.73 2.27 -23.84
CA PRO A 191 -11.79 1.63 -24.64
C PRO A 191 -13.23 1.87 -24.14
N LEU A 192 -13.40 2.50 -22.98
CA LEU A 192 -14.68 2.72 -22.30
C LEU A 192 -15.37 4.04 -22.68
N CYS A 193 -14.65 5.03 -23.21
CA CYS A 193 -15.17 6.38 -23.46
C CYS A 193 -15.35 6.76 -24.94
N TYR A 194 -15.08 5.84 -25.88
CA TYR A 194 -15.03 6.19 -27.30
C TYR A 194 -15.96 5.31 -28.13
N THR A 195 -16.78 5.96 -28.95
CA THR A 195 -17.29 5.37 -30.19
C THR A 195 -16.18 5.47 -31.26
N GLU A 196 -16.01 4.43 -32.08
CA GLU A 196 -14.87 4.21 -33.00
C GLU A 196 -14.52 5.37 -33.96
N SER A 197 -15.36 6.39 -34.12
CA SER A 197 -15.18 7.47 -35.09
C SER A 197 -14.40 8.70 -34.59
N ASP A 198 -14.38 8.99 -33.29
CA ASP A 198 -13.75 10.21 -32.76
C ASP A 198 -12.88 9.91 -31.53
N LYS A 199 -11.56 9.96 -31.71
CA LYS A 199 -10.53 9.66 -30.70
C LYS A 199 -10.38 10.75 -29.62
N ALA A 200 -11.46 11.43 -29.22
CA ALA A 200 -11.49 12.39 -28.12
C ALA A 200 -12.82 12.28 -27.34
N CYS A 201 -12.80 12.30 -26.00
CA CYS A 201 -14.02 12.58 -25.22
C CYS A 201 -14.49 13.99 -25.65
N ALA A 202 -15.53 14.09 -26.46
CA ALA A 202 -16.16 15.37 -26.77
C ALA A 202 -16.99 15.91 -25.58
N PHE A 203 -16.87 15.29 -24.41
CA PHE A 203 -17.66 15.42 -23.17
C PHE A 203 -16.73 15.30 -21.96
N ASP A 204 -15.71 16.16 -21.96
CA ASP A 204 -14.50 15.98 -21.15
C ASP A 204 -14.76 16.04 -19.64
N GLU A 205 -15.76 16.79 -19.15
CA GLU A 205 -16.08 16.77 -17.72
C GLU A 205 -16.44 15.34 -17.19
N PRO A 206 -16.26 15.08 -15.88
CA PRO A 206 -16.81 13.87 -15.25
C PRO A 206 -18.32 13.68 -15.52
N ILE A 207 -18.99 14.78 -15.82
CA ILE A 207 -20.33 14.87 -16.36
C ILE A 207 -20.19 14.86 -17.87
N GLY A 208 -20.96 14.03 -18.59
CA GLY A 208 -21.05 14.08 -20.04
C GLY A 208 -21.69 15.37 -20.60
N SER A 209 -21.30 16.53 -20.07
CA SER A 209 -21.92 17.85 -20.22
C SER A 209 -20.95 18.82 -20.91
N CYS A 210 -20.49 18.48 -22.10
CA CYS A 210 -20.28 19.53 -23.09
C CYS A 210 -21.67 19.98 -23.52
N GLY A 211 -22.02 21.19 -23.09
CA GLY A 211 -23.38 21.70 -23.08
C GLY A 211 -24.14 21.47 -24.39
N VAL A 212 -25.18 20.63 -24.31
CA VAL A 212 -26.51 20.81 -24.93
C VAL A 212 -26.62 21.03 -26.45
N THR A 213 -25.55 21.02 -27.24
CA THR A 213 -25.65 21.09 -28.71
C THR A 213 -24.69 20.10 -29.37
N GLY A 214 -25.21 18.94 -29.77
CA GLY A 214 -24.49 17.93 -30.56
C GLY A 214 -24.22 16.59 -29.86
N ALA A 215 -24.46 16.50 -28.54
CA ALA A 215 -24.41 15.23 -27.82
C ALA A 215 -25.58 14.34 -28.22
N GLY A 216 -25.31 13.13 -28.70
CA GLY A 216 -26.37 12.13 -28.89
C GLY A 216 -27.05 11.81 -27.55
N ALA A 217 -28.33 11.43 -27.57
CA ALA A 217 -29.09 11.10 -26.36
C ALA A 217 -28.43 10.01 -25.49
N LEU A 218 -27.58 9.17 -26.08
CA LEU A 218 -26.87 8.07 -25.42
C LEU A 218 -25.41 8.40 -25.07
N SER A 219 -24.98 9.66 -25.18
CA SER A 219 -23.63 10.07 -24.76
C SER A 219 -23.46 9.88 -23.24
N LYS A 220 -22.30 9.36 -22.84
CA LYS A 220 -21.94 9.11 -21.43
C LYS A 220 -20.71 9.94 -21.03
N GLY A 221 -20.68 10.40 -19.78
CA GLY A 221 -19.50 11.03 -19.19
C GLY A 221 -18.35 10.04 -18.94
N CYS A 222 -17.12 10.56 -18.90
CA CYS A 222 -15.91 9.74 -18.79
C CYS A 222 -15.52 9.41 -17.32
N ALA A 223 -16.30 9.85 -16.31
CA ALA A 223 -16.00 9.68 -14.88
C ALA A 223 -15.98 8.23 -14.40
N SER A 224 -16.96 7.39 -14.78
CA SER A 224 -17.04 6.01 -14.33
C SER A 224 -15.85 5.19 -14.83
N ALA A 225 -15.46 5.39 -16.09
CA ALA A 225 -14.26 4.79 -16.69
C ALA A 225 -12.97 5.27 -16.02
N PHE A 226 -12.90 6.57 -15.68
CA PHE A 226 -11.76 7.14 -14.97
C PHE A 226 -11.60 6.55 -13.56
N HIS A 227 -12.70 6.45 -12.81
CA HIS A 227 -12.71 5.75 -11.52
C HIS A 227 -12.28 4.30 -11.68
N TYR A 228 -12.87 3.59 -12.65
CA TYR A 228 -12.58 2.19 -12.91
C TYR A 228 -11.08 1.95 -13.15
N TYR A 229 -10.43 2.81 -13.94
CA TYR A 229 -8.99 2.72 -14.22
C TYR A 229 -8.12 2.90 -12.96
N HIS A 230 -8.44 3.89 -12.12
CA HIS A 230 -7.69 4.11 -10.87
C HIS A 230 -7.95 3.00 -9.85
N ALA A 231 -9.20 2.57 -9.72
CA ALA A 231 -9.61 1.48 -8.85
C ALA A 231 -8.99 0.14 -9.27
N SER A 232 -8.98 -0.20 -10.56
CA SER A 232 -8.38 -1.44 -11.07
C SER A 232 -6.87 -1.49 -10.83
N THR A 233 -6.19 -0.34 -10.96
CA THR A 233 -4.76 -0.24 -10.68
C THR A 233 -4.49 -0.45 -9.18
N LEU A 234 -5.22 0.24 -8.30
CA LEU A 234 -5.09 0.04 -6.85
C LEU A 234 -5.39 -1.42 -6.47
N TYR A 235 -6.46 -1.99 -7.02
CA TYR A 235 -6.83 -3.40 -6.82
C TYR A 235 -5.68 -4.33 -7.18
N THR A 236 -5.07 -4.14 -8.35
CA THR A 236 -3.95 -4.95 -8.83
C THR A 236 -2.73 -4.82 -7.91
N ILE A 237 -2.38 -3.61 -7.48
CA ILE A 237 -1.28 -3.37 -6.54
C ILE A 237 -1.54 -4.11 -5.21
N CYS A 238 -2.72 -3.93 -4.63
CA CYS A 238 -3.08 -4.57 -3.37
C CYS A 238 -3.10 -6.10 -3.48
N LEU A 239 -3.60 -6.66 -4.58
CA LEU A 239 -3.57 -8.09 -4.86
C LEU A 239 -2.13 -8.62 -4.91
N ILE A 240 -1.24 -7.93 -5.63
CA ILE A 240 0.18 -8.29 -5.69
C ILE A 240 0.79 -8.27 -4.30
N VAL A 241 0.53 -7.22 -3.51
CA VAL A 241 1.04 -7.12 -2.12
C VAL A 241 0.52 -8.26 -1.23
N LEU A 242 -0.72 -8.71 -1.40
CA LEU A 242 -1.23 -9.88 -0.69
C LEU A 242 -0.54 -11.17 -1.12
N ILE A 243 -0.28 -11.37 -2.41
CA ILE A 243 0.47 -12.55 -2.91
C ILE A 243 1.89 -12.55 -2.31
N LEU A 244 2.52 -11.38 -2.20
CA LEU A 244 3.84 -11.22 -1.61
C LEU A 244 3.90 -11.57 -0.10
N LEU A 245 2.76 -11.75 0.59
CA LEU A 245 2.72 -12.28 1.96
C LEU A 245 3.24 -13.71 2.07
N ALA A 246 3.32 -14.46 0.97
CA ALA A 246 3.91 -15.80 0.99
C ALA A 246 5.37 -15.77 1.49
N PHE A 247 6.14 -14.72 1.17
CA PHE A 247 7.54 -14.60 1.59
C PHE A 247 7.73 -14.49 3.11
N PRO A 248 7.10 -13.56 3.83
CA PRO A 248 7.24 -13.48 5.29
C PRO A 248 6.66 -14.71 6.00
N ILE A 249 5.65 -15.39 5.45
CA ILE A 249 5.13 -16.65 6.01
C ILE A 249 6.20 -17.75 5.94
N ILE A 250 6.81 -17.95 4.77
CA ILE A 250 7.91 -18.91 4.59
C ILE A 250 9.11 -18.55 5.47
N GLY A 251 9.40 -17.25 5.59
CA GLY A 251 10.43 -16.72 6.47
C GLY A 251 10.17 -17.08 7.94
N GLY A 252 8.96 -16.80 8.44
CA GLY A 252 8.53 -17.14 9.78
C GLY A 252 8.61 -18.64 10.08
N CYS A 253 8.17 -19.49 9.15
CA CYS A 253 8.31 -20.95 9.28
C CYS A 253 9.78 -21.38 9.38
N THR A 254 10.66 -20.81 8.54
CA THR A 254 12.10 -21.12 8.55
C THR A 254 12.75 -20.69 9.87
N THR A 255 12.42 -19.49 10.35
CA THR A 255 12.89 -18.97 11.65
C THR A 255 12.41 -19.85 12.80
N LEU A 256 11.15 -20.27 12.79
CA LEU A 256 10.58 -21.16 13.80
C LEU A 256 11.30 -22.52 13.83
N CYS A 257 11.55 -23.13 12.65
CA CYS A 257 12.32 -24.37 12.56
C CYS A 257 13.75 -24.22 13.10
N LEU A 258 14.41 -23.09 12.82
CA LEU A 258 15.74 -22.78 13.35
C LEU A 258 15.73 -22.60 14.88
N CYS A 259 14.72 -21.92 15.43
CA CYS A 259 14.55 -21.73 16.87
C CYS A 259 14.40 -23.06 17.61
N PHE A 260 13.59 -23.99 17.08
CA PHE A 260 13.42 -25.31 17.71
C PHE A 260 14.66 -26.18 17.61
N LYS A 261 15.34 -26.17 16.46
CA LYS A 261 16.53 -27.00 16.26
C LYS A 261 17.70 -26.60 17.18
N ARG A 262 17.76 -25.36 17.65
CA ARG A 262 18.82 -24.90 18.57
C ARG A 262 18.63 -25.29 20.02
N LYS A 263 17.47 -25.84 20.42
CA LYS A 263 17.19 -26.20 21.82
C LYS A 263 18.22 -27.17 22.41
N GLU A 264 18.89 -27.97 21.58
CA GLU A 264 19.89 -28.95 22.02
C GLU A 264 21.32 -28.38 22.19
N GLU A 265 21.59 -27.18 21.67
CA GLU A 265 22.94 -26.58 21.66
C GLU A 265 23.09 -25.34 22.55
N ASP A 266 22.01 -24.81 23.14
CA ASP A 266 22.07 -23.78 24.22
C ASP A 266 22.60 -24.36 25.55
N VAL A 267 23.42 -25.41 25.49
CA VAL A 267 24.28 -25.83 26.57
C VAL A 267 25.50 -24.91 26.50
N ILE A 268 25.72 -24.13 27.55
CA ILE A 268 26.91 -23.27 27.77
C ILE A 268 28.12 -23.98 27.14
N PRO A 269 28.89 -23.32 26.24
CA PRO A 269 30.06 -23.92 25.61
C PRO A 269 30.87 -24.63 26.70
N THR A 270 31.25 -25.89 26.51
CA THR A 270 31.91 -26.67 27.58
C THR A 270 33.17 -25.99 28.11
N ASN A 271 33.81 -25.18 27.28
CA ASN A 271 34.95 -24.31 27.55
C ASN A 271 34.61 -22.99 28.28
N LEU A 272 33.34 -22.61 28.35
CA LEU A 272 32.76 -21.52 29.15
C LEU A 272 31.88 -22.05 30.30
N ARG A 273 31.97 -23.34 30.64
CA ARG A 273 31.63 -23.76 31.99
C ARG A 273 32.56 -23.00 32.91
N ILE A 274 32.08 -21.87 33.42
CA ILE A 274 32.58 -21.27 34.64
C ILE A 274 32.37 -22.36 35.67
N SER A 275 33.41 -23.18 35.83
CA SER A 275 33.59 -23.99 37.01
C SER A 275 33.65 -22.98 38.14
N VAL A 276 32.49 -22.69 38.73
CA VAL A 276 32.43 -22.04 40.04
C VAL A 276 33.01 -23.09 40.98
N ARG A 277 34.35 -23.05 41.12
CA ARG A 277 35.28 -23.86 41.91
C ARG A 277 36.10 -24.91 41.13
N PRO A 278 37.43 -24.70 40.99
CA PRO A 278 38.32 -25.85 41.08
C PRO A 278 38.11 -26.52 42.44
N ALA A 279 37.72 -27.79 42.44
CA ALA A 279 37.49 -28.62 43.64
C ALA A 279 38.77 -28.89 44.47
N GLN A 280 39.86 -28.16 44.25
CA GLN A 280 41.15 -28.41 44.87
C GLN A 280 41.64 -27.32 45.84
N HIS A 281 40.98 -26.15 45.93
CA HIS A 281 41.48 -25.07 46.79
C HIS A 281 40.43 -24.17 47.48
N THR A 282 39.21 -24.65 47.73
CA THR A 282 38.45 -24.07 48.86
C THR A 282 38.94 -24.72 50.15
N LYS A 283 40.04 -24.20 50.70
CA LYS A 283 40.37 -24.44 52.11
C LYS A 283 39.24 -23.85 52.93
N VAL A 284 38.42 -24.73 53.51
CA VAL A 284 37.51 -24.33 54.59
C VAL A 284 38.43 -24.05 55.78
N TYR A 285 38.72 -22.77 56.03
CA TYR A 285 39.47 -22.40 57.22
C TYR A 285 38.58 -22.69 58.42
N CYS A 286 39.03 -23.62 59.26
CA CYS A 286 38.41 -23.80 60.57
C CYS A 286 38.61 -22.50 61.35
N ARG A 287 37.62 -22.10 62.16
CA ARG A 287 37.66 -20.88 62.96
C ARG A 287 38.99 -20.72 63.75
N ALA A 288 39.55 -21.83 64.22
CA ALA A 288 40.84 -21.86 64.90
C ALA A 288 42.03 -21.38 64.04
N ASP A 289 42.01 -21.62 62.73
CA ASP A 289 43.07 -21.16 61.82
C ASP A 289 42.96 -19.65 61.52
N VAL A 290 41.74 -19.11 61.60
CA VAL A 290 41.49 -17.66 61.48
C VAL A 290 41.92 -16.95 62.75
N GLU A 291 41.54 -17.46 63.93
CA GLU A 291 41.94 -16.89 65.22
C GLU A 291 43.47 -16.94 65.43
N LYS A 292 44.14 -17.98 64.93
CA LYS A 292 45.61 -18.06 64.96
C LYS A 292 46.28 -17.04 64.06
N ALA A 293 45.74 -16.81 62.85
CA ALA A 293 46.27 -15.81 61.92
C ALA A 293 46.05 -14.38 62.43
N GLU A 294 44.96 -14.12 63.17
CA GLU A 294 44.69 -12.83 63.80
C GLU A 294 45.61 -12.54 65.00
N ALA A 295 46.07 -13.57 65.72
CA ALA A 295 47.00 -13.41 66.83
C ALA A 295 48.47 -13.15 66.40
N GLU A 296 48.79 -13.40 65.13
CA GLU A 296 50.12 -13.18 64.54
C GLU A 296 50.27 -11.79 63.86
N PHE A 297 49.20 -10.98 63.85
CA PHE A 297 49.19 -9.57 63.43
C PHE A 297 49.10 -8.61 64.63
#